data_AF-A0A6H5I8J8-F1
#
_entry.id   AF-A0A6H5I8J8-F1
#
_cell.length_a   1.000
_cell.length_b   1.000
_cell.length_c   1.000
_cell.angle_alpha   90.00
_cell.angle_beta   90.00
_cell.angle_gamma   90.00
#
_symmetry.space_group_name_H-M   'P 1'
#
loop_
_entity.id
_entity.type
_entity.pdbx_description
1 polymer ?
#
loop_
_entity_poly.entity_id
_entity_poly.type
_entity_poly.pdbx_seq_one_letter_code
_entity_poly.pdbx_strand_id
1 'polypeptide(L)'
;MCKDSPSLRGQDPLRSPWKRQTLVLLPKPGRPPDAPSSYRPLCMLDTAGKIFERIICRRLEVYTEGPSGLSDHQHGFRRGRSTIDAIESVTAAARETVEGARGIRTYCATRTRELKNARRH
;
A
#
# COMPACT_ATOMS: atom_id res chain seq x y z
N MET A 1 0.40 -22.03 36.85
CA MET A 1 0.54 -23.39 36.27
C MET A 1 -0.41 -23.49 35.08
N CYS A 2 0.04 -23.08 33.89
CA CYS A 2 -0.65 -23.42 32.64
C CYS A 2 -0.01 -24.71 32.14
N LYS A 3 -0.84 -25.74 31.96
CA LYS A 3 -0.43 -27.10 31.67
C LYS A 3 0.30 -27.19 30.33
N ASP A 4 1.48 -27.79 30.38
CA ASP A 4 2.16 -28.37 29.21
C ASP A 4 1.23 -29.35 28.50
N SER A 5 1.03 -29.16 27.19
CA SER A 5 0.45 -30.16 26.31
C SER A 5 1.54 -30.64 25.35
N PRO A 6 1.90 -31.93 25.35
CA PRO A 6 2.96 -32.45 24.52
C PRO A 6 2.48 -32.79 23.11
N SER A 7 3.32 -32.47 22.14
CA SER A 7 3.51 -33.19 20.87
C SER A 7 2.29 -33.41 19.95
N LEU A 8 2.18 -32.55 18.94
CA LEU A 8 1.96 -32.98 17.55
C LEU A 8 2.85 -32.14 16.62
N ARG A 9 4.16 -32.40 16.64
CA ARG A 9 5.03 -32.05 15.51
C ARG A 9 4.76 -33.03 14.36
N GLY A 10 3.57 -32.92 13.77
CA GLY A 10 3.37 -33.35 12.40
C GLY A 10 4.25 -32.45 11.53
N GLN A 11 5.24 -33.04 10.87
CA GLN A 11 5.85 -32.39 9.72
C GLN A 11 4.75 -32.27 8.68
N ASP A 12 4.12 -31.10 8.59
CA ASP A 12 3.26 -30.76 7.46
C ASP A 12 4.16 -30.62 6.23
N PRO A 13 4.08 -31.56 5.25
CA PRO A 13 4.90 -31.51 4.04
C PRO A 13 4.55 -30.32 3.14
N LEU A 14 3.52 -29.52 3.47
CA LEU A 14 3.10 -28.33 2.73
C LEU A 14 3.84 -27.04 3.13
N ARG A 15 4.70 -27.06 4.15
CA ARG A 15 5.56 -25.91 4.52
C ARG A 15 6.85 -25.90 3.71
N SER A 16 6.67 -25.76 2.41
CA SER A 16 7.76 -25.46 1.50
C SER A 16 8.52 -24.19 1.90
N PRO A 17 9.84 -24.08 1.60
CA PRO A 17 10.64 -22.91 1.94
C PRO A 17 10.03 -21.58 1.45
N TRP A 18 9.38 -21.60 0.28
CA TRP A 18 8.72 -20.43 -0.30
C TRP A 18 7.48 -19.92 0.45
N LYS A 19 6.96 -20.67 1.45
CA LYS A 19 5.87 -20.24 2.34
C LYS A 19 6.38 -19.75 3.71
N ARG A 20 7.70 -19.69 3.94
CA ARG A 20 8.29 -19.20 5.20
C ARG A 20 8.66 -17.72 5.06
N GLN A 21 8.31 -16.93 6.06
CA GLN A 21 8.65 -15.50 6.14
C GLN A 21 8.94 -15.12 7.60
N THR A 22 9.88 -14.19 7.80
CA THR A 22 10.22 -13.68 9.14
C THR A 22 9.37 -12.45 9.44
N LEU A 23 8.62 -12.48 10.54
CA LEU A 23 7.80 -11.36 10.99
C LEU A 23 8.65 -10.36 11.78
N VAL A 24 8.64 -9.10 11.35
CA VAL A 24 9.26 -7.97 12.04
C VAL A 24 8.17 -6.97 12.41
N LEU A 25 8.10 -6.56 13.67
CA LEU A 25 7.11 -5.60 14.14
C LEU A 25 7.74 -4.22 14.28
N LEU A 26 7.37 -3.27 13.43
CA LEU A 26 7.84 -1.90 13.52
C LEU A 26 6.90 -1.03 14.36
N PRO A 27 7.37 -0.39 15.44
CA PRO A 27 6.51 0.46 16.27
C PRO A 27 6.05 1.71 15.51
N LYS A 28 4.79 2.08 15.71
CA LYS A 28 4.22 3.34 15.24
C LYS A 28 4.61 4.44 16.23
N PRO A 29 5.09 5.60 15.75
CA PRO A 29 5.43 6.72 16.63
C PRO A 29 4.18 7.20 17.39
N GLY A 30 4.36 7.53 18.67
CA GLY A 30 3.31 8.10 19.53
C GLY A 30 2.17 7.15 19.92
N ARG A 31 2.39 5.83 19.89
CA ARG A 31 1.38 4.83 20.28
C ARG A 31 1.90 3.96 21.45
N PRO A 32 1.01 3.51 22.36
CA PRO A 32 1.42 2.70 23.51
C PRO A 32 1.90 1.32 23.05
N PRO A 33 3.01 0.78 23.58
CA PRO A 33 3.58 -0.50 23.12
C PRO A 33 2.67 -1.71 23.44
N ASP A 34 1.71 -1.54 24.34
CA ASP A 34 0.89 -2.61 24.89
C ASP A 34 -0.23 -3.07 23.93
N ALA A 35 -0.48 -2.30 22.87
CA ALA A 35 -1.54 -2.58 21.89
C ALA A 35 -0.96 -3.15 20.57
N PRO A 36 -1.49 -4.26 20.04
CA PRO A 36 -1.06 -4.79 18.73
C PRO A 36 -1.20 -3.78 17.58
N SER A 37 -2.19 -2.89 17.66
CA SER A 37 -2.39 -1.80 16.70
C SER A 37 -1.24 -0.80 16.63
N SER A 38 -0.36 -0.80 17.63
CA SER A 38 0.80 0.09 17.73
C SER A 38 1.98 -0.38 16.89
N TYR A 39 1.91 -1.55 16.27
CA TYR A 39 2.94 -2.04 15.36
C TYR A 39 2.48 -2.04 13.90
N ARG A 40 3.46 -2.05 12.99
CA ARG A 40 3.31 -2.34 11.57
C ARG A 40 4.01 -3.68 11.31
N PRO A 41 3.27 -4.75 11.04
CA PRO A 41 3.89 -6.01 10.70
C PRO A 41 4.60 -5.90 9.35
N LEU A 42 5.81 -6.43 9.26
CA LEU A 42 6.55 -6.60 8.02
C LEU A 42 6.94 -8.06 7.88
N CYS A 43 6.63 -8.63 6.73
CA CYS A 43 7.00 -9.99 6.39
C CYS A 43 8.26 -9.96 5.53
N MET A 44 9.38 -10.38 6.09
CA MET A 44 10.65 -10.48 5.36
C MET A 44 10.73 -11.84 4.66
N LEU A 45 10.75 -11.79 3.34
CA LEU A 45 11.00 -12.94 2.48
C LEU A 45 12.50 -13.24 2.39
N ASP A 46 12.83 -14.51 2.14
CA ASP A 46 14.18 -14.93 1.76
C ASP A 46 14.54 -14.42 0.34
N THR A 47 15.78 -14.67 -0.09
CA THR A 47 16.27 -14.18 -1.39
C THR A 47 15.41 -14.71 -2.55
N ALA A 48 14.99 -15.99 -2.49
CA ALA A 48 14.14 -16.58 -3.52
C ALA A 48 12.75 -15.93 -3.55
N GLY A 49 12.13 -15.70 -2.39
CA GLY A 49 10.85 -15.02 -2.27
C GLY A 49 10.88 -13.58 -2.79
N LYS A 50 11.97 -12.83 -2.53
CA LYS A 50 12.16 -11.48 -3.09
C LYS A 50 12.28 -11.48 -4.62
N ILE A 51 12.97 -12.47 -5.19
CA ILE A 51 13.06 -12.64 -6.65
C ILE A 51 11.65 -12.92 -7.22
N PHE A 52 10.92 -13.83 -6.59
CA PHE A 52 9.56 -14.16 -7.01
C PHE A 52 8.62 -12.95 -6.93
N GLU A 53 8.67 -12.18 -5.84
CA GLU A 53 7.91 -10.93 -5.67
C GLU A 53 8.20 -9.96 -6.81
N ARG A 54 9.46 -9.77 -7.19
CA ARG A 54 9.84 -8.90 -8.32
C ARG A 54 9.26 -9.39 -9.65
N ILE A 55 9.26 -10.70 -9.90
CA ILE A 55 8.67 -11.28 -11.13
C ILE A 55 7.16 -10.98 -11.18
N ILE A 56 6.46 -11.21 -10.07
CA ILE A 56 5.02 -10.95 -9.97
C ILE A 56 4.72 -9.45 -10.10
N CYS A 57 5.49 -8.59 -9.41
CA CYS A 57 5.35 -7.14 -9.49
C CYS A 57 5.48 -6.64 -10.94
N ARG A 58 6.50 -7.10 -11.66
CA ARG A 58 6.70 -6.74 -13.07
C ARG A 58 5.55 -7.18 -13.97
N ARG A 59 4.97 -8.36 -13.71
CA ARG A 59 3.79 -8.82 -14.46
C ARG A 59 2.57 -7.95 -14.16
N LEU A 60 2.34 -7.60 -12.89
CA LEU A 60 1.24 -6.72 -12.49
C LEU A 60 1.40 -5.33 -13.12
N GLU A 61 2.61 -4.78 -13.14
CA GLU A 61 2.89 -3.49 -13.78
C GLU A 61 2.43 -3.44 -15.25
N VAL A 62 2.64 -4.52 -16.02
CA VAL A 62 2.18 -4.60 -17.41
C VAL A 62 0.66 -4.47 -17.52
N TYR A 63 -0.09 -5.05 -16.58
CA TYR A 63 -1.55 -4.95 -16.55
C TYR A 63 -2.03 -3.59 -16.02
N THR A 64 -1.40 -3.07 -14.97
CA THR A 64 -1.81 -1.80 -14.34
C THR A 64 -1.48 -0.58 -15.17
N GLU A 65 -0.46 -0.66 -16.02
CA GLU A 65 -0.06 0.42 -16.93
C GLU A 65 -0.58 0.22 -18.37
N GLY A 66 -1.33 -0.86 -18.62
CA GLY A 66 -1.95 -1.13 -19.92
C GLY A 66 -3.22 -0.31 -20.20
N PRO A 67 -3.84 -0.47 -21.38
CA PRO A 67 -4.99 0.32 -21.83
C PRO A 67 -6.24 0.24 -20.92
N SER A 68 -6.39 -0.86 -20.19
CA SER A 68 -7.47 -1.08 -19.21
C SER A 68 -6.94 -1.07 -17.77
N GLY A 69 -5.81 -0.39 -17.55
CA GLY A 69 -5.10 -0.35 -16.28
C GLY A 69 -5.68 0.65 -15.27
N LEU A 70 -4.81 1.16 -14.41
CA LEU A 70 -5.17 2.16 -13.39
C LEU A 70 -5.53 3.50 -14.03
N SER A 71 -6.46 4.21 -13.40
CA SER A 71 -6.88 5.55 -13.84
C SER A 71 -5.70 6.52 -13.94
N ASP A 72 -5.76 7.42 -14.92
CA ASP A 72 -4.79 8.51 -15.07
C ASP A 72 -4.82 9.54 -13.94
N HIS A 73 -5.82 9.54 -13.08
CA HIS A 73 -5.81 10.37 -11.86
C HIS A 73 -5.23 9.63 -10.64
N GLN A 74 -4.89 8.34 -10.77
CA GLN A 74 -4.19 7.60 -9.74
C GLN A 74 -2.68 7.81 -9.87
N HIS A 75 -2.08 8.42 -8.87
CA HIS A 75 -0.65 8.76 -8.88
C HIS A 75 0.19 7.84 -7.96
N GLY A 76 -0.42 7.31 -6.90
CA GLY A 76 0.26 6.43 -5.96
C GLY A 76 0.56 5.05 -6.56
N PHE A 77 1.73 4.50 -6.21
CA PHE A 77 2.18 3.16 -6.62
C PHE A 77 2.24 2.92 -8.13
N ARG A 78 2.39 3.99 -8.93
CA ARG A 78 2.59 3.90 -10.39
C ARG A 78 4.00 4.30 -10.76
N ARG A 79 4.53 3.67 -11.81
CA ARG A 79 5.86 3.98 -12.30
C ARG A 79 5.84 5.35 -13.00
N GLY A 80 6.82 6.21 -12.68
CA GLY A 80 6.94 7.53 -13.29
C GLY A 80 5.88 8.54 -12.85
N ARG A 81 5.11 8.25 -11.79
CA ARG A 81 4.20 9.20 -11.15
C ARG A 81 4.60 9.40 -9.70
N SER A 82 4.48 10.64 -9.25
CA SER A 82 4.90 11.09 -7.94
C SER A 82 3.77 11.81 -7.21
N THR A 83 4.00 12.10 -5.93
CA THR A 83 3.10 12.96 -5.15
C THR A 83 3.13 14.40 -5.65
N ILE A 84 4.20 14.83 -6.35
CA ILE A 84 4.30 16.17 -6.93
C ILE A 84 3.33 16.27 -8.10
N ASP A 85 3.36 15.31 -9.03
CA ASP A 85 2.44 15.27 -10.19
C ASP A 85 0.97 15.28 -9.74
N ALA A 86 0.66 14.60 -8.63
CA ALA A 86 -0.67 14.61 -8.04
C ALA A 86 -1.11 16.00 -7.57
N ILE A 87 -0.21 16.75 -6.92
CA ILE A 87 -0.48 18.11 -6.46
C ILE A 87 -0.61 19.06 -7.65
N GLU A 88 0.26 18.92 -8.65
CA GLU A 88 0.21 19.71 -9.88
C GLU A 88 -1.12 19.51 -10.60
N SER A 89 -1.59 18.27 -10.74
CA SER A 89 -2.88 17.96 -11.35
C SER A 89 -4.05 18.66 -10.63
N VAL A 90 -4.08 18.64 -9.29
CA VAL A 90 -5.15 19.30 -8.51
C VAL A 90 -5.09 20.82 -8.61
N THR A 91 -3.88 21.39 -8.58
CA THR A 91 -3.69 22.84 -8.67
C THR A 91 -4.00 23.39 -10.06
N ALA A 92 -3.66 22.66 -11.12
CA ALA A 92 -4.02 22.99 -12.50
C ALA A 92 -5.56 23.03 -12.66
N ALA A 93 -6.25 21.97 -12.22
CA ALA A 93 -7.71 21.92 -12.28
C ALA A 93 -8.37 23.08 -11.53
N ALA A 94 -7.83 23.47 -10.37
CA ALA A 94 -8.32 24.62 -9.62
C ALA A 94 -8.14 25.94 -10.40
N ARG A 95 -6.98 26.15 -11.04
CA ARG A 95 -6.70 27.37 -11.83
C ARG A 95 -7.62 27.53 -13.03
N GLU A 96 -7.83 26.46 -13.80
CA GLU A 96 -8.71 26.48 -14.97
C GLU A 96 -10.14 26.92 -14.61
N THR A 97 -10.67 26.45 -13.48
CA THR A 97 -12.02 26.83 -13.02
C THR A 97 -12.14 28.30 -12.60
N VAL A 98 -11.04 28.92 -12.16
CA VAL A 98 -10.99 30.33 -11.75
C VAL A 98 -10.85 31.24 -12.97
N GLU A 99 -10.02 30.86 -13.94
CA GLU A 99 -9.77 31.66 -15.15
C GLU A 99 -10.93 31.62 -16.14
N GLY A 100 -11.63 30.49 -16.28
CA GLY A 100 -12.75 30.32 -17.21
C GLY A 100 -14.05 31.04 -16.81
N ALA A 101 -14.15 31.55 -15.57
CA ALA A 101 -15.35 32.14 -15.02
C ALA A 101 -15.26 33.67 -14.90
N ARG A 102 -15.18 34.36 -16.04
CA ARG A 102 -15.31 35.82 -16.06
C ARG A 102 -16.77 36.21 -15.78
N GLY A 103 -17.06 36.47 -14.50
CA GLY A 103 -18.33 37.07 -14.05
C GLY A 103 -19.24 36.18 -13.20
N ILE A 104 -18.91 34.89 -13.02
CA ILE A 104 -19.63 33.97 -12.13
C ILE A 104 -18.70 33.58 -10.97
N ARG A 105 -19.19 33.65 -9.73
CA ARG A 105 -18.42 33.16 -8.56
C ARG A 105 -18.29 31.64 -8.65
N THR A 106 -17.16 31.15 -9.13
CA THR A 106 -16.84 29.73 -9.14
C THR A 106 -16.22 29.34 -7.80
N TYR A 107 -16.82 28.34 -7.15
CA TYR A 107 -16.31 27.79 -5.90
C TYR A 107 -15.58 26.47 -6.19
N CYS A 108 -14.30 26.39 -5.81
CA CYS A 108 -13.54 25.14 -5.82
C CYS A 108 -13.52 24.57 -4.41
N ALA A 109 -13.95 23.31 -4.25
CA ALA A 109 -13.94 22.60 -2.97
C ALA A 109 -13.17 21.29 -3.09
N THR A 110 -12.32 20.99 -2.11
CA THR A 110 -11.58 19.72 -2.04
C THR A 110 -12.18 18.82 -0.97
N ARG A 111 -12.38 17.55 -1.29
CA ARG A 111 -12.86 16.54 -0.34
C ARG A 111 -11.79 15.48 -0.14
N THR A 112 -11.22 15.46 1.07
CA THR A 112 -10.28 14.41 1.47
C THR A 112 -11.06 13.19 1.96
N ARG A 113 -10.66 11.99 1.50
CA ARG A 113 -11.20 10.71 1.97
C ARG A 113 -10.02 9.82 2.33
N GLU A 114 -10.01 9.30 3.55
CA GLU A 114 -9.05 8.28 3.98
C GLU A 114 -9.74 6.93 4.05
N LEU A 115 -9.21 5.94 3.33
CA LEU A 115 -9.69 4.57 3.40
C LEU A 115 -9.03 3.86 4.59
N LYS A 116 -9.81 3.47 5.59
CA LYS A 116 -9.33 2.63 6.70
C LYS A 116 -8.87 1.29 6.13
N ASN A 117 -7.76 0.74 6.65
CA ASN A 117 -7.17 -0.54 6.26
C ASN A 117 -6.55 -0.61 4.85
N ALA A 118 -6.32 0.52 4.17
CA ALA A 118 -5.61 0.56 2.89
C ALA A 118 -4.08 0.40 3.01
N ARG A 119 -3.54 0.34 4.23
CA ARG A 119 -2.11 0.10 4.48
C ARG A 119 -1.90 -1.41 4.62
N ARG A 120 -0.87 -1.97 3.96
CA ARG A 120 -0.47 -3.38 4.11
C ARG A 120 -0.46 -3.74 5.61
N HIS A 121 -1.25 -4.76 5.96
CA HIS A 121 -1.11 -5.48 7.23
C HIS A 121 0.20 -6.24 7.25
#